data_AF-A0A182T152-F1
#
_entry.id   AF-A0A182T152-F1
#
_cell.length_a   1.000
_cell.length_b   1.000
_cell.length_c   1.000
_cell.angle_alpha   90.00
_cell.angle_beta   90.00
_cell.angle_gamma   90.00
#
_symmetry.space_group_name_H-M   'P 1'
#
loop_
_entity.id
_entity.type
_entity.pdbx_description
1 polymer ?
#
loop_
_entity_poly.entity_id
_entity_poly.type
_entity_poly.pdbx_seq_one_letter_code
_entity_poly.pdbx_strand_id
1 'polypeptide(L)'
;LTQLDIKPASALQYALPDLANLGHSWVFPITRTVGNSMLKSNILGNGINVKTSRGVFPRSLLKPISQDGGASTDILPTDTNSRIGVIFVPSEHEADKAEMHFIINGEDQGPCTHDIPYTKGALHVVIDVYGTTKQVKIIQLYGISTLQGACRDAILARVKKSAIPELPLPESLKNYLLQYGL
;
A
#
# COMPACT_ATOMS: atom_id res chain seq x y z
N LEU A 1 -5.66 -7.78 -8.42
CA LEU A 1 -6.80 -7.36 -7.59
C LEU A 1 -7.95 -8.34 -7.80
N THR A 2 -8.81 -8.55 -6.82
CA THR A 2 -10.04 -9.36 -6.99
C THR A 2 -11.19 -8.80 -6.15
N GLN A 3 -12.42 -8.96 -6.62
CA GLN A 3 -13.63 -8.66 -5.84
C GLN A 3 -14.22 -9.90 -5.17
N LEU A 4 -13.58 -11.06 -5.33
CA LEU A 4 -13.99 -12.27 -4.64
C LEU A 4 -13.69 -12.15 -3.14
N ASP A 5 -14.61 -12.66 -2.33
CA ASP A 5 -14.39 -12.87 -0.91
C ASP A 5 -13.52 -14.12 -0.73
N ILE A 6 -12.21 -13.91 -0.58
CA ILE A 6 -11.26 -15.02 -0.41
C ILE A 6 -11.35 -15.52 1.02
N LYS A 7 -12.15 -16.59 1.20
CA LYS A 7 -12.15 -17.35 2.44
C LYS A 7 -10.85 -18.15 2.55
N PRO A 8 -10.24 -18.32 3.74
CA PRO A 8 -8.97 -19.03 3.93
C PRO A 8 -8.93 -20.49 3.42
N ALA A 9 -10.10 -21.08 3.09
CA ALA A 9 -10.26 -22.46 2.64
C ALA A 9 -10.74 -22.59 1.17
N SER A 10 -10.66 -21.54 0.35
CA SER A 10 -11.02 -21.63 -1.07
C SER A 10 -10.03 -22.53 -1.83
N ALA A 11 -10.55 -23.48 -2.60
CA ALA A 11 -9.80 -24.51 -3.36
C ALA A 11 -8.97 -24.00 -4.55
N LEU A 12 -8.56 -22.73 -4.54
CA LEU A 12 -7.74 -22.14 -5.58
C LEU A 12 -6.29 -22.59 -5.38
N GLN A 13 -5.75 -23.29 -6.38
CA GLN A 13 -4.38 -23.78 -6.31
C GLN A 13 -3.38 -22.73 -6.82
N TYR A 14 -3.78 -21.92 -7.80
CA TYR A 14 -2.96 -20.87 -8.41
C TYR A 14 -3.79 -19.61 -8.69
N ALA A 15 -3.16 -18.44 -8.80
CA ALA A 15 -3.87 -17.24 -9.22
C ALA A 15 -4.21 -17.25 -10.73
N LEU A 16 -3.40 -17.91 -11.55
CA LEU A 16 -3.67 -18.11 -12.97
C LEU A 16 -3.71 -19.60 -13.32
N PRO A 17 -4.69 -20.05 -14.13
CA PRO A 17 -5.80 -19.27 -14.69
C PRO A 17 -6.99 -19.10 -13.73
N ASP A 18 -6.97 -19.78 -12.58
CA ASP A 18 -8.16 -20.00 -11.73
C ASP A 18 -8.87 -18.70 -11.34
N LEU A 19 -8.15 -17.69 -10.82
CA LEU A 19 -8.79 -16.43 -10.42
C LEU A 19 -9.22 -15.58 -11.61
N ALA A 20 -8.43 -15.56 -12.69
CA ALA A 20 -8.73 -14.76 -13.88
C ALA A 20 -10.00 -15.22 -14.59
N ASN A 21 -10.23 -16.54 -14.63
CA ASN A 21 -11.42 -17.12 -15.28
C ASN A 21 -12.74 -16.83 -14.53
N LEU A 22 -12.68 -16.38 -13.28
CA LEU A 22 -13.88 -16.07 -12.48
C LEU A 22 -14.49 -14.69 -12.81
N GLY A 23 -13.89 -13.92 -13.71
CA GLY A 23 -14.47 -12.65 -14.22
C GLY A 23 -14.46 -11.48 -13.24
N HIS A 24 -13.95 -11.68 -12.03
CA HIS A 24 -13.88 -10.67 -10.97
C HIS A 24 -12.46 -10.46 -10.44
N SER A 25 -11.45 -10.86 -11.22
CA SER A 25 -10.04 -10.75 -10.86
C SER A 25 -9.21 -10.21 -12.01
N TRP A 26 -8.28 -9.32 -11.66
CA TRP A 26 -7.30 -8.72 -12.55
C TRP A 26 -5.91 -9.12 -12.05
N VAL A 27 -5.32 -10.11 -12.72
CA VAL A 27 -4.05 -10.73 -12.33
C VAL A 27 -3.06 -10.54 -13.47
N PHE A 28 -1.90 -9.96 -13.16
CA PHE A 28 -0.84 -9.68 -14.13
C PHE A 28 0.49 -10.21 -13.61
N PRO A 29 1.31 -10.83 -14.47
CA PRO A 29 2.67 -11.22 -14.09
C PRO A 29 3.57 -10.00 -13.97
N ILE A 30 4.50 -10.03 -13.02
CA ILE A 30 5.60 -9.07 -12.95
C ILE A 30 6.84 -9.72 -13.57
N THR A 31 7.28 -9.17 -14.70
CA THR A 31 8.47 -9.64 -15.43
C THR A 31 9.71 -8.83 -15.08
N ARG A 32 10.89 -9.39 -15.38
CA ARG A 32 12.19 -8.72 -15.18
C ARG A 32 12.31 -7.40 -15.96
N THR A 33 11.66 -7.31 -17.11
CA THR A 33 11.55 -6.08 -17.92
C THR A 33 10.09 -5.65 -17.95
N VAL A 34 9.83 -4.38 -17.67
CA VAL A 34 8.48 -3.79 -17.79
C VAL A 34 8.44 -3.09 -19.14
N GLY A 35 7.45 -3.42 -19.98
CA GLY A 35 7.29 -2.78 -21.28
C GLY A 35 7.00 -1.29 -21.11
N ASN A 36 7.77 -0.42 -21.77
CA ASN A 36 7.56 1.02 -21.78
C ASN A 36 6.18 1.32 -22.42
N SER A 37 5.14 1.48 -21.60
CA SER A 37 3.86 2.00 -22.07
C SER A 37 3.99 3.51 -22.26
N MET A 38 3.75 3.96 -23.49
CA MET A 38 4.05 5.30 -24.05
C MET A 38 3.14 6.43 -23.54
N LEU A 39 2.37 6.24 -22.47
CA LEU A 39 1.54 7.29 -21.87
C LEU A 39 1.74 7.29 -20.35
N LYS A 40 2.73 8.05 -19.89
CA LYS A 40 3.03 8.23 -18.46
C LYS A 40 2.05 9.21 -17.82
N SER A 41 0.81 8.80 -17.59
CA SER A 41 0.07 9.38 -16.46
C SER A 41 0.88 9.02 -15.21
N ASN A 42 1.44 10.00 -14.50
CA ASN A 42 2.19 9.76 -13.27
C ASN A 42 1.31 10.16 -12.08
N ILE A 43 0.61 9.17 -11.52
CA ILE A 43 -0.34 9.39 -10.43
C ILE A 43 0.36 9.73 -9.10
N LEU A 44 1.68 9.55 -9.02
CA LEU A 44 2.46 9.84 -7.82
C LEU A 44 2.86 11.32 -7.73
N GLY A 45 2.70 12.09 -8.82
CA GLY A 45 3.21 13.45 -8.97
C GLY A 45 4.73 13.50 -9.07
N ASN A 46 5.32 14.69 -8.85
CA ASN A 46 6.78 14.92 -8.94
C ASN A 46 7.44 15.29 -7.60
N GLY A 47 6.67 15.38 -6.52
CA GLY A 47 7.17 15.79 -5.21
C GLY A 47 7.93 14.70 -4.44
N ILE A 48 8.61 15.12 -3.37
CA ILE A 48 9.30 14.23 -2.41
C ILE A 48 8.33 13.36 -1.61
N ASN A 49 7.06 13.76 -1.53
CA ASN A 49 5.98 13.05 -0.86
C ASN A 49 4.94 12.63 -1.89
N VAL A 50 4.38 11.44 -1.70
CA VAL A 50 3.24 10.94 -2.45
C VAL A 50 1.97 11.20 -1.65
N LYS A 51 0.94 11.72 -2.32
CA LYS A 51 -0.37 11.98 -1.74
C LYS A 51 -1.38 10.99 -2.30
N THR A 52 -2.16 10.38 -1.43
CA THR A 52 -3.27 9.51 -1.81
C THR A 52 -4.51 9.89 -1.01
N SER A 53 -5.66 9.30 -1.32
CA SER A 53 -6.88 9.45 -0.51
C SER A 53 -6.73 8.97 0.94
N ARG A 54 -5.68 8.20 1.25
CA ARG A 54 -5.39 7.66 2.58
C ARG A 54 -4.39 8.49 3.39
N GLY A 55 -3.77 9.51 2.78
CA GLY A 55 -2.81 10.39 3.44
C GLY A 55 -1.57 10.67 2.61
N VAL A 56 -0.50 11.07 3.29
CA VAL A 56 0.77 11.48 2.67
C VAL A 56 1.91 10.64 3.23
N PHE A 57 2.83 10.22 2.37
CA PHE A 57 4.03 9.50 2.80
C PHE A 57 5.25 9.85 1.94
N PRO A 58 6.50 9.66 2.43
CA PRO A 58 7.70 9.95 1.65
C PRO A 58 7.85 9.03 0.44
N ARG A 59 8.13 9.60 -0.74
CA ARG A 59 8.38 8.84 -1.99
C ARG A 59 9.53 7.84 -1.84
N SER A 60 10.50 8.14 -0.99
CA SER A 60 11.63 7.24 -0.69
C SER A 60 11.19 5.85 -0.19
N LEU A 61 10.01 5.72 0.42
CA LEU A 61 9.49 4.41 0.86
C LEU A 61 9.16 3.47 -0.31
N LEU A 62 8.83 4.04 -1.47
CA LEU A 62 8.57 3.31 -2.72
C LEU A 62 9.85 2.94 -3.45
N LYS A 63 11.01 3.40 -2.99
CA LYS A 63 12.29 3.06 -3.57
C LYS A 63 12.97 1.94 -2.77
N PRO A 64 13.77 1.09 -3.43
CA PRO A 64 14.66 0.16 -2.75
C PRO A 64 15.56 0.90 -1.75
N ILE A 65 15.86 0.23 -0.63
CA ILE A 65 16.82 0.75 0.36
C ILE A 65 18.20 0.30 -0.11
N SER A 66 18.98 1.23 -0.64
CA SER A 66 20.37 0.97 -1.00
C SER A 66 21.23 0.96 0.27
N GLN A 67 22.01 -0.11 0.47
CA GLN A 67 22.86 -0.26 1.66
C GLN A 67 23.97 0.81 1.75
N ASP A 68 24.35 1.41 0.60
CA ASP A 68 25.44 2.39 0.50
C ASP A 68 24.97 3.84 0.30
N GLY A 69 23.69 4.15 0.50
CA GLY A 69 23.17 5.53 0.43
C GLY A 69 23.10 6.17 -0.97
N GLY A 70 23.57 5.49 -2.01
CA GLY A 70 23.35 5.88 -3.42
C GLY A 70 22.11 5.21 -4.01
N ALA A 71 21.35 5.89 -4.88
CA ALA A 71 20.21 5.28 -5.55
C ALA A 71 20.68 4.14 -6.47
N SER A 72 20.27 2.90 -6.21
CA SER A 72 20.52 1.77 -7.13
C SER A 72 19.67 1.97 -8.40
N THR A 73 20.28 2.45 -9.48
CA THR A 73 19.58 2.80 -10.73
C THR A 73 19.11 1.58 -11.52
N ASP A 74 19.68 0.39 -11.26
CA ASP A 74 19.50 -0.80 -12.12
C ASP A 74 18.80 -1.97 -11.43
N ILE A 75 18.07 -1.73 -10.34
CA ILE A 75 17.31 -2.81 -9.69
C ILE A 75 16.07 -3.17 -10.49
N LEU A 76 15.97 -4.44 -10.86
CA LEU A 76 14.88 -4.95 -11.67
C LEU A 76 13.65 -5.25 -10.78
N PRO A 77 12.44 -5.31 -11.35
CA PRO A 77 11.21 -5.49 -10.59
C PRO A 77 11.20 -6.73 -9.68
N THR A 78 11.89 -7.78 -10.07
CA THR A 78 11.94 -9.07 -9.36
C THR A 78 13.17 -9.25 -8.46
N ASP A 79 14.07 -8.26 -8.42
CA ASP A 79 15.29 -8.35 -7.61
C ASP A 79 15.01 -8.16 -6.12
N THR A 80 15.91 -8.69 -5.28
CA THR A 80 15.85 -8.50 -3.83
C THR A 80 15.84 -7.01 -3.49
N ASN A 81 14.92 -6.61 -2.60
CA ASN A 81 14.66 -5.22 -2.19
C ASN A 81 13.89 -4.34 -3.18
N SER A 82 13.51 -4.86 -4.36
CA SER A 82 12.57 -4.18 -5.24
C SER A 82 11.27 -3.84 -4.51
N ARG A 83 10.66 -2.71 -4.87
CA ARG A 83 9.42 -2.21 -4.29
C ARG A 83 8.32 -2.25 -5.34
N ILE A 84 7.29 -3.05 -5.08
CA ILE A 84 6.11 -3.16 -5.93
C ILE A 84 4.90 -2.65 -5.16
N GLY A 85 4.21 -1.66 -5.73
CA GLY A 85 2.93 -1.14 -5.28
C GLY A 85 1.84 -1.47 -6.30
N VAL A 86 0.62 -1.68 -5.81
CA VAL A 86 -0.59 -1.81 -6.62
C VAL A 86 -1.57 -0.78 -6.12
N ILE A 87 -2.13 0.01 -7.04
CA ILE A 87 -3.14 1.01 -6.74
C ILE A 87 -4.20 0.97 -7.84
N PHE A 88 -5.45 1.26 -7.48
CA PHE A 88 -6.47 1.57 -8.46
C PHE A 88 -6.81 3.05 -8.38
N VAL A 89 -7.11 3.64 -9.54
CA VAL A 89 -7.48 5.05 -9.68
C VAL A 89 -8.83 5.10 -10.39
N PRO A 90 -9.88 5.69 -9.79
CA PRO A 90 -11.16 5.87 -10.46
C PRO A 90 -10.98 6.55 -11.82
N SER A 91 -11.68 6.06 -12.84
CA SER A 91 -11.63 6.61 -14.19
C SER A 91 -12.28 7.99 -14.22
N GLU A 92 -11.68 8.93 -14.95
CA GLU A 92 -12.28 10.25 -15.21
C GLU A 92 -13.46 10.15 -16.20
N HIS A 93 -13.48 9.12 -17.05
CA HIS A 93 -14.47 8.96 -18.12
C HIS A 93 -15.65 8.07 -17.71
N GLU A 94 -15.41 7.09 -16.84
CA GLU A 94 -16.42 6.10 -16.43
C GLU A 94 -16.55 6.05 -14.90
N ALA A 95 -17.63 6.62 -14.38
CA ALA A 95 -17.80 6.87 -12.95
C ALA A 95 -17.81 5.62 -12.04
N ASP A 96 -18.10 4.44 -12.59
CA ASP A 96 -18.11 3.17 -11.84
C ASP A 96 -16.88 2.30 -12.10
N LYS A 97 -15.93 2.76 -12.93
CA LYS A 97 -14.73 2.02 -13.29
C LYS A 97 -13.46 2.67 -12.75
N ALA A 98 -12.42 1.85 -12.64
CA ALA A 98 -11.11 2.27 -12.21
C ALA A 98 -10.02 1.59 -13.04
N GLU A 99 -8.90 2.28 -13.12
CA GLU A 99 -7.68 1.81 -13.73
C GLU A 99 -6.77 1.20 -12.66
N MET A 100 -6.11 0.08 -12.95
CA MET A 100 -5.08 -0.47 -12.05
C MET A 100 -3.70 -0.09 -12.54
N HIS A 101 -2.86 0.38 -11.61
CA HIS A 101 -1.49 0.78 -11.88
C HIS A 101 -0.53 -0.04 -11.03
N PHE A 102 0.61 -0.37 -11.62
CA PHE A 102 1.77 -0.86 -10.89
C PHE A 102 2.72 0.29 -10.60
N ILE A 103 3.23 0.33 -9.38
CA ILE A 103 4.32 1.23 -8.99
C ILE A 103 5.54 0.36 -8.76
N ILE A 104 6.59 0.57 -9.55
CA ILE A 104 7.81 -0.22 -9.47
C ILE A 104 8.97 0.71 -9.13
N ASN A 105 9.62 0.46 -7.99
CA ASN A 105 10.79 1.22 -7.53
C ASN A 105 10.58 2.75 -7.53
N GLY A 106 9.35 3.19 -7.24
CA GLY A 106 8.96 4.59 -7.17
C GLY A 106 8.48 5.21 -8.48
N GLU A 107 8.34 4.40 -9.53
CA GLU A 107 7.84 4.81 -10.84
C GLU A 107 6.49 4.15 -11.15
N ASP A 108 5.51 4.98 -11.52
CA ASP A 108 4.24 4.53 -12.06
C ASP A 108 4.44 3.94 -13.46
N GLN A 109 3.94 2.72 -13.68
CA GLN A 109 4.03 2.00 -14.96
C GLN A 109 2.85 2.33 -15.89
N GLY A 110 1.90 3.15 -15.44
CA GLY A 110 0.66 3.45 -16.15
C GLY A 110 -0.43 2.40 -15.92
N PRO A 111 -1.60 2.60 -16.53
CA PRO A 111 -2.74 1.71 -16.37
C PRO A 111 -2.49 0.37 -17.08
N CYS A 112 -2.59 -0.74 -16.35
CA CYS A 112 -2.52 -2.10 -16.90
C CYS A 112 -3.91 -2.67 -17.27
N THR A 113 -4.98 -2.10 -16.69
CA THR A 113 -6.37 -2.28 -17.14
C THR A 113 -7.17 -1.05 -16.77
N HIS A 114 -8.33 -0.86 -17.41
CA HIS A 114 -9.22 0.31 -17.25
C HIS A 114 -10.63 -0.04 -16.76
N ASP A 115 -10.95 -1.32 -16.59
CA ASP A 115 -12.32 -1.80 -16.51
C ASP A 115 -12.73 -2.37 -15.14
N ILE A 116 -12.05 -1.95 -14.06
CA ILE A 116 -12.32 -2.46 -12.72
C ILE A 116 -13.59 -1.80 -12.15
N PRO A 117 -14.68 -2.53 -11.89
CA PRO A 117 -15.92 -1.96 -11.36
C PRO A 117 -15.81 -1.72 -9.84
N TYR A 118 -14.97 -0.77 -9.43
CA TYR A 118 -14.53 -0.58 -8.04
C TYR A 118 -15.67 -0.20 -7.06
N THR A 119 -16.82 0.26 -7.57
CA THR A 119 -17.99 0.61 -6.76
C THR A 119 -18.91 -0.57 -6.46
N LYS A 120 -18.77 -1.69 -7.19
CA LYS A 120 -19.68 -2.85 -7.08
C LYS A 120 -19.28 -3.84 -5.98
N GLY A 121 -18.09 -3.70 -5.40
CA GLY A 121 -17.60 -4.60 -4.36
C GLY A 121 -16.21 -4.23 -3.87
N ALA A 122 -15.85 -4.70 -2.67
CA ALA A 122 -14.54 -4.48 -2.09
C ALA A 122 -13.44 -5.13 -2.94
N LEU A 123 -12.33 -4.42 -3.14
CA LEU A 123 -11.16 -4.93 -3.85
C LEU A 123 -10.15 -5.50 -2.84
N HIS A 124 -9.77 -6.75 -3.06
CA HIS A 124 -8.73 -7.44 -2.32
C HIS A 124 -7.46 -7.57 -3.16
N VAL A 125 -6.31 -7.47 -2.51
CA VAL A 125 -5.01 -7.73 -3.14
C VAL A 125 -4.74 -9.23 -3.11
N VAL A 126 -4.33 -9.77 -4.26
CA VAL A 126 -3.85 -11.15 -4.39
C VAL A 126 -2.40 -11.07 -4.81
N ILE A 127 -1.56 -11.83 -4.10
CA ILE A 127 -0.14 -11.99 -4.43
C ILE A 127 0.09 -13.48 -4.57
N ASP A 128 0.46 -13.91 -5.76
CA ASP A 128 0.91 -15.27 -6.03
C ASP A 128 2.43 -15.24 -6.21
N VAL A 129 3.13 -16.02 -5.38
CA VAL A 129 4.60 -16.03 -5.33
C VAL A 129 5.08 -17.36 -5.87
N TYR A 130 5.60 -17.34 -7.09
CA TYR A 130 6.20 -18.51 -7.73
C TYR A 130 7.39 -18.11 -8.62
N GLY A 131 8.20 -19.09 -9.00
CA GLY A 131 9.31 -18.89 -9.94
C GLY A 131 10.49 -18.11 -9.35
N THR A 132 10.77 -16.92 -9.90
CA THR A 132 11.97 -16.12 -9.56
C THR A 132 11.90 -15.43 -8.20
N THR A 133 10.70 -15.28 -7.65
CA THR A 133 10.47 -14.65 -6.34
C THR A 133 10.18 -15.71 -5.29
N LYS A 134 10.93 -15.68 -4.19
CA LYS A 134 10.79 -16.66 -3.09
C LYS A 134 10.04 -16.13 -1.87
N GLN A 135 10.10 -14.81 -1.65
CA GLN A 135 9.51 -14.18 -0.49
C GLN A 135 9.09 -12.75 -0.84
N VAL A 136 7.97 -12.33 -0.24
CA VAL A 136 7.50 -10.95 -0.26
C VAL A 136 7.30 -10.47 1.17
N LYS A 137 7.43 -9.15 1.39
CA LYS A 137 7.14 -8.50 2.67
C LYS A 137 6.18 -7.35 2.42
N ILE A 138 5.05 -7.35 3.13
CA ILE A 138 4.11 -6.22 3.09
C ILE A 138 4.71 -5.08 3.90
N ILE A 139 4.75 -3.90 3.29
CA ILE A 139 5.29 -2.69 3.90
C ILE A 139 4.15 -1.72 4.12
N GLN A 140 3.99 -1.31 5.36
CA GLN A 140 2.99 -0.34 5.76
C GLN A 140 3.47 1.08 5.39
N LEU A 141 2.81 1.71 4.40
CA LEU A 141 3.20 3.05 3.91
C LEU A 141 2.63 4.19 4.78
N TYR A 142 1.42 4.00 5.29
CA TYR A 142 0.75 4.98 6.15
C TYR A 142 1.08 4.67 7.60
N GLY A 143 1.45 5.68 8.38
CA GLY A 143 1.57 5.53 9.82
C GLY A 143 0.23 5.06 10.39
N ILE A 144 0.17 3.80 10.80
CA ILE A 144 -0.94 3.33 11.63
C ILE A 144 -0.56 3.75 13.04
N SER A 145 -1.44 4.52 13.69
CA SER A 145 -1.29 4.80 15.11
C SER A 145 -1.16 3.45 15.83
N THR A 146 -0.06 3.24 16.53
CA THR A 146 0.06 2.07 17.41
C THR A 146 -1.13 2.09 18.36
N LEU A 147 -1.59 0.92 18.84
CA LEU A 147 -2.68 0.88 19.81
C LEU A 147 -2.38 1.80 21.01
N GLN A 148 -1.12 1.83 21.45
CA GLN A 148 -0.64 2.76 22.46
C GLN A 148 -0.84 4.23 22.07
N GLY A 149 -0.48 4.62 20.84
CA GLY A 149 -0.69 5.97 20.32
C GLY A 149 -2.17 6.34 20.21
N ALA A 150 -3.00 5.43 19.70
CA ALA A 150 -4.45 5.63 19.60
C ALA A 150 -5.10 5.79 20.99
N CYS A 151 -4.73 4.94 21.95
CA CYS A 151 -5.20 5.05 23.33
C CYS A 151 -4.74 6.36 23.99
N ARG A 152 -3.48 6.76 23.78
CA ARG A 152 -2.96 8.06 24.24
C ARG A 152 -3.81 9.20 23.69
N ASP A 153 -4.03 9.23 22.39
CA ASP A 153 -4.77 10.32 21.73
C ASP A 153 -6.22 10.36 22.23
N ALA A 154 -6.85 9.19 22.45
CA ALA A 154 -8.19 9.10 23.02
C ALA A 154 -8.27 9.61 24.48
N ILE A 155 -7.22 9.39 25.29
CA ILE A 155 -7.13 9.92 26.66
C ILE A 155 -6.92 11.43 26.63
N LEU A 156 -5.95 11.92 25.85
CA LEU A 156 -5.62 13.34 25.75
C LEU A 156 -6.76 14.17 25.16
N ALA A 157 -7.61 13.58 24.31
CA ALA A 157 -8.82 14.25 23.80
C ALA A 157 -9.89 14.49 24.89
N ARG A 158 -9.82 13.80 26.03
CA ARG A 158 -10.85 13.82 27.08
C ARG A 158 -10.34 14.33 28.44
N VAL A 159 -9.03 14.44 28.60
CA VAL A 159 -8.39 14.80 29.88
C VAL A 159 -7.50 16.02 29.67
N LYS A 160 -7.69 17.05 30.50
CA LYS A 160 -6.80 18.21 30.52
C LYS A 160 -5.42 17.80 31.03
N LYS A 161 -4.36 18.41 30.49
CA LYS A 161 -2.97 18.10 30.87
C LYS A 161 -2.72 18.16 32.39
N SER A 162 -3.37 19.09 33.09
CA SER A 162 -3.29 19.25 34.54
C SER A 162 -3.90 18.09 35.34
N ALA A 163 -4.84 17.34 34.76
CA ALA A 163 -5.52 16.22 35.41
C ALA A 163 -4.82 14.87 35.16
N ILE A 164 -3.80 14.83 34.30
CA ILE A 164 -3.04 13.60 34.00
C ILE A 164 -2.38 13.00 35.26
N PRO A 165 -1.78 13.78 36.18
CA PRO A 165 -1.19 13.24 37.41
C PRO A 165 -2.19 12.50 38.31
N GLU A 166 -3.47 12.88 38.25
CA GLU A 166 -4.55 12.32 39.07
C GLU A 166 -5.15 11.03 38.48
N LEU A 167 -4.81 10.69 37.23
CA LEU A 167 -5.31 9.47 36.61
C LEU A 167 -4.81 8.23 37.37
N PRO A 168 -5.64 7.17 37.50
CA PRO A 168 -5.25 5.90 38.12
C PRO A 168 -4.40 5.05 37.16
N LEU A 169 -3.31 5.63 36.66
CA LEU A 169 -2.39 5.03 35.71
C LEU A 169 -0.99 4.89 36.33
N PRO A 170 -0.17 3.93 35.89
CA PRO A 170 1.25 3.87 36.23
C PRO A 170 2.00 5.14 35.84
N GLU A 171 3.02 5.51 36.61
CA GLU A 171 3.78 6.76 36.42
C GLU A 171 4.45 6.84 35.04
N SER A 172 4.90 5.70 34.49
CA SER A 172 5.45 5.62 33.14
C SER A 172 4.44 6.03 32.07
N LEU A 173 3.16 5.66 32.22
CA LEU A 173 2.10 6.06 31.31
C LEU A 173 1.71 7.52 31.51
N LYS A 174 1.66 8.03 32.74
CA LYS A 174 1.43 9.47 33.00
C LYS A 174 2.49 10.34 32.34
N ASN A 175 3.76 9.98 32.50
CA ASN A 175 4.89 10.66 31.85
C ASN A 175 4.79 10.59 30.32
N TYR A 176 4.43 9.43 29.78
CA TYR A 176 4.17 9.28 28.36
C TYR A 176 3.03 10.17 27.88
N LEU A 177 1.91 10.29 28.60
CA LEU A 177 0.81 11.19 28.23
C LEU A 177 1.24 12.68 28.29
N LEU A 178 1.98 13.08 29.33
CA LEU A 178 2.44 14.46 29.53
C LEU A 178 3.42 14.96 28.44
N GLN A 179 4.22 14.06 27.88
CA GLN A 179 5.17 14.38 26.81
C GLN A 179 4.48 14.77 25.49
N TYR A 180 3.26 14.27 25.24
CA TYR A 180 2.54 14.45 23.97
C TYR A 180 1.29 15.33 24.06
N GLY A 181 0.83 15.71 25.26
CA GLY A 181 -0.24 16.68 25.41
C GLY A 181 0.25 18.10 25.07
N LEU A 182 -0.32 18.71 24.02
CA LEU A 182 -0.16 20.14 23.72
C LEU A 182 -0.73 21.00 24.85
#